data_AF-A0A7K9XED0-F1
#
_entry.id   AF-A0A7K9XED0-F1
#
_cell.length_a   1.000
_cell.length_b   1.000
_cell.length_c   1.000
_cell.angle_alpha   90.00
_cell.angle_beta   90.00
_cell.angle_gamma   90.00
#
_symmetry.space_group_name_H-M   'P 1'
#
loop_
_entity.id
_entity.type
_entity.pdbx_description
1 polymer ?
#
loop_
_entity_poly.entity_id
_entity_poly.type
_entity_poly.pdbx_seq_one_letter_code
_entity_poly.pdbx_strand_id
1 'polypeptide(L)'
;RYVSTFGPSVKSEIEKNKAQWKTMGPAKVAVPSPKNFLQKHSKEPKLPARKKEQDSKKLPALSVPRRTDHPVMGIQSKKNFISTNAVAAITGLPKKPQPIYVDRRQGDKYLLETSGLVPKYIKKKDYGVIPKYVTQRNEEMKRAQKEYEANILEHLKKRAMKRLSDEERRSLLQGLKKNWEEVYHEFQNLSVEIDTIPKKIHKEKLELQMKQLEHDIEVIEKHRVIYIANE
;
A
#
# COMPACT_ATOMS: atom_id res chain seq x y z
N ARG A 1 -34.11 -17.85 -9.94
CA ARG A 1 -33.10 -17.08 -9.19
C ARG A 1 -32.26 -18.07 -8.39
N TYR A 2 -30.92 -18.04 -8.49
CA TYR A 2 -30.02 -18.97 -7.81
C TYR A 2 -29.89 -18.65 -6.31
N VAL A 3 -29.89 -19.65 -5.44
CA VAL A 3 -29.69 -19.51 -3.99
C VAL A 3 -28.49 -20.36 -3.58
N SER A 4 -27.47 -19.71 -2.99
CA SER A 4 -26.24 -20.37 -2.55
C SER A 4 -26.47 -21.33 -1.39
N THR A 5 -25.91 -22.54 -1.50
CA THR A 5 -25.87 -23.55 -0.43
C THR A 5 -25.12 -23.07 0.82
N PHE A 6 -24.20 -22.12 0.67
CA PHE A 6 -23.42 -21.55 1.77
C PHE A 6 -24.08 -20.33 2.42
N GLY A 7 -25.18 -19.83 1.86
CA GLY A 7 -25.93 -18.69 2.40
C GLY A 7 -26.26 -18.79 3.90
N PRO A 8 -26.78 -19.93 4.42
CA PRO A 8 -27.06 -20.07 5.85
C PRO A 8 -25.80 -20.11 6.73
N SER A 9 -24.71 -20.73 6.27
CA SER A 9 -23.43 -20.77 7.02
C SER A 9 -22.86 -19.36 7.20
N VAL A 10 -22.81 -18.59 6.10
CA VAL A 10 -22.30 -17.22 6.11
C VAL A 10 -23.12 -16.32 7.02
N LYS A 11 -24.45 -16.44 7.03
CA LYS A 11 -25.31 -15.71 7.97
C LYS A 11 -24.99 -16.06 9.42
N SER A 12 -24.80 -17.35 9.73
CA SER A 12 -24.47 -17.81 11.08
C SER A 12 -23.09 -17.34 11.55
N GLU A 13 -22.10 -17.28 10.64
CA GLU A 13 -20.75 -16.79 10.92
C GLU A 13 -20.74 -15.27 11.16
N ILE A 14 -21.52 -14.53 10.38
CA ILE A 14 -21.69 -13.08 10.55
C ILE A 14 -22.35 -12.77 11.89
N GLU A 15 -23.36 -13.55 12.31
CA GLU A 15 -24.04 -13.37 13.59
C GLU A 15 -23.17 -13.74 14.79
N LYS A 16 -22.41 -14.84 14.72
CA LYS A 16 -21.48 -15.26 15.80
C LYS A 16 -20.42 -14.21 16.12
N ASN A 17 -20.02 -13.41 15.14
CA ASN A 17 -19.02 -12.36 15.30
C ASN A 17 -19.58 -11.02 15.79
N LYS A 18 -20.92 -10.89 15.94
CA LYS A 18 -21.56 -9.70 16.48
C LYS A 18 -21.61 -9.75 18.01
N ALA A 19 -20.86 -8.87 18.65
CA ALA A 19 -21.04 -8.57 20.06
C ALA A 19 -22.07 -7.44 20.21
N GLN A 20 -22.94 -7.52 21.22
CA GLN A 20 -24.12 -6.65 21.39
C GLN A 20 -23.81 -5.15 21.51
N TRP A 21 -22.58 -4.77 21.88
CA TRP A 21 -22.12 -3.38 22.11
C TRP A 21 -20.61 -3.26 21.88
N LYS A 22 -20.15 -3.54 20.64
CA LYS A 22 -18.71 -3.53 20.28
C LYS A 22 -18.15 -2.13 19.97
N THR A 23 -18.99 -1.22 19.47
CA THR A 23 -18.56 0.11 18.99
C THR A 23 -18.78 1.19 20.04
N MET A 24 -19.96 1.22 20.67
CA MET A 24 -20.30 2.13 21.76
C MET A 24 -20.98 1.31 22.87
N GLY A 25 -20.70 1.66 24.13
CA GLY A 25 -21.31 1.01 25.29
C GLY A 25 -22.81 1.31 25.45
N PRO A 26 -23.49 0.70 26.43
CA PRO A 26 -24.90 0.96 26.66
C PRO A 26 -25.15 2.42 27.07
N ALA A 27 -26.25 2.99 26.58
CA ALA A 27 -26.65 4.38 26.85
C ALA A 27 -26.88 4.68 28.34
N LYS A 28 -27.31 3.66 29.11
CA LYS A 28 -27.36 3.68 30.58
C LYS A 28 -26.71 2.41 31.10
N VAL A 29 -25.57 2.55 31.78
CA VAL A 29 -24.86 1.44 32.41
C VAL A 29 -25.64 1.01 33.65
N ALA A 30 -26.06 -0.26 33.71
CA ALA A 30 -26.69 -0.80 34.91
C ALA A 30 -25.66 -0.87 36.04
N VAL A 31 -25.94 -0.21 37.16
CA VAL A 31 -25.07 -0.24 38.34
C VAL A 31 -25.23 -1.60 39.03
N PRO A 32 -24.14 -2.36 39.27
CA PRO A 32 -24.23 -3.65 39.92
C PRO A 32 -24.73 -3.51 41.36
N SER A 33 -25.65 -4.38 41.76
CA SER A 33 -26.17 -4.43 43.13
C SER A 33 -25.05 -4.81 44.12
N PRO A 34 -24.96 -4.18 45.31
CA PRO A 34 -23.93 -4.47 46.32
C PRO A 34 -23.88 -5.93 46.80
N LYS A 35 -24.98 -6.67 46.61
CA LYS A 35 -25.06 -8.11 46.91
C LYS A 35 -24.29 -8.99 45.92
N ASN A 36 -24.02 -8.49 44.70
CA ASN A 36 -23.31 -9.22 43.64
C ASN A 36 -21.82 -8.86 43.62
N PHE A 37 -21.15 -9.02 44.77
CA PHE A 37 -19.71 -8.79 44.88
C PHE A 37 -18.92 -9.99 44.30
N LEU A 38 -17.68 -9.75 43.88
CA LEU A 38 -16.83 -10.77 43.28
C LEU A 38 -16.44 -11.83 44.32
N GLN A 39 -16.89 -13.08 44.13
CA GLN A 39 -16.52 -14.21 44.98
C GLN A 39 -15.23 -14.89 44.49
N LYS A 40 -14.51 -15.56 45.40
CA LYS A 40 -13.29 -16.30 45.09
C LYS A 40 -13.56 -17.37 44.02
N HIS A 41 -12.68 -17.48 43.02
CA HIS A 41 -12.78 -18.43 41.90
C HIS A 41 -14.00 -18.27 40.97
N SER A 42 -14.79 -17.18 41.08
CA SER A 42 -15.99 -16.97 40.25
C SER A 42 -15.72 -16.78 38.75
N LYS A 43 -14.53 -16.27 38.38
CA LYS A 43 -14.11 -16.03 36.99
C LYS A 43 -13.19 -17.11 36.43
N GLU A 44 -12.89 -18.15 37.21
CA GLU A 44 -11.99 -19.19 36.76
C GLU A 44 -12.69 -20.11 35.75
N PRO A 45 -12.08 -20.39 34.58
CA PRO A 45 -12.66 -21.28 33.60
C PRO A 45 -12.67 -22.72 34.14
N LYS A 46 -13.86 -23.31 34.25
CA LYS A 46 -14.00 -24.72 34.63
C LYS A 46 -13.63 -25.61 33.45
N LEU A 47 -12.45 -26.23 33.51
CA LEU A 47 -12.02 -27.19 32.50
C LEU A 47 -12.83 -28.49 32.60
N PRO A 48 -13.28 -29.07 31.47
CA PRO A 48 -13.95 -30.36 31.49
C PRO A 48 -12.99 -31.47 31.93
N ALA A 49 -13.52 -32.52 32.57
CA ALA A 49 -12.73 -33.69 32.95
C ALA A 49 -12.10 -34.36 31.71
N ARG A 50 -10.82 -34.74 31.82
CA ARG A 50 -10.03 -35.32 30.73
C ARG A 50 -10.66 -36.64 30.26
N LYS A 51 -11.21 -36.66 29.05
CA LYS A 51 -11.65 -37.88 28.36
C LYS A 51 -10.47 -38.43 27.54
N LYS A 52 -10.37 -39.77 27.41
CA LYS A 52 -9.41 -40.39 26.49
C LYS A 52 -9.77 -39.97 25.06
N GLU A 53 -8.81 -39.38 24.35
CA GLU A 53 -8.97 -38.98 22.95
C GLU A 53 -9.29 -40.21 22.11
N GLN A 54 -10.44 -40.21 21.42
CA GLN A 54 -10.84 -41.32 20.55
C GLN A 54 -9.99 -41.40 19.28
N ASP A 55 -9.39 -40.28 18.86
CA ASP A 55 -8.62 -40.16 17.62
C ASP A 55 -7.14 -39.90 17.88
N SER A 56 -6.47 -40.87 18.52
CA SER A 56 -5.01 -40.91 18.44
C SER A 56 -4.62 -41.35 17.03
N LYS A 57 -4.03 -40.42 16.25
CA LYS A 57 -3.43 -40.73 14.95
C LYS A 57 -2.38 -41.83 15.15
N LYS A 58 -2.69 -43.05 14.72
CA LYS A 58 -1.72 -44.16 14.74
C LYS A 58 -0.56 -43.79 13.81
N LEU A 59 0.63 -43.62 14.37
CA LEU A 59 1.85 -43.48 13.57
C LEU A 59 2.10 -44.77 12.79
N PRO A 60 2.60 -44.73 11.55
CA PRO A 60 3.04 -45.92 10.84
C PRO A 60 4.13 -46.62 11.66
N ALA A 61 3.95 -47.91 11.94
CA ALA A 61 4.96 -48.69 12.64
C ALA A 61 6.18 -48.87 11.73
N LEU A 62 7.27 -48.15 11.99
CA LEU A 62 8.58 -48.45 11.42
C LEU A 62 9.10 -49.72 12.09
N SER A 63 8.68 -50.89 11.57
CA SER A 63 9.11 -52.19 12.10
C SER A 63 10.57 -52.42 11.72
N VAL A 64 11.46 -52.37 12.72
CA VAL A 64 12.84 -52.82 12.57
C VAL A 64 12.85 -54.34 12.33
N PRO A 65 13.72 -54.89 11.47
CA PRO A 65 13.84 -56.34 11.29
C PRO A 65 14.05 -57.05 12.63
N ARG A 66 13.35 -58.17 12.83
CA ARG A 66 13.43 -58.93 14.08
C ARG A 66 14.74 -59.69 14.13
N ARG A 67 15.19 -60.03 15.34
CA ARG A 67 16.39 -60.88 15.54
C ARG A 67 16.30 -62.26 14.85
N THR A 68 15.09 -62.69 14.51
CA THR A 68 14.79 -63.93 13.79
C THR A 68 14.84 -63.78 12.27
N ASP A 69 14.81 -62.55 11.74
CA ASP A 69 14.89 -62.28 10.32
C ASP A 69 16.35 -62.40 9.88
N HIS A 70 16.66 -63.50 9.20
CA HIS A 70 17.97 -63.70 8.59
C HIS A 70 17.91 -63.17 7.15
N PRO A 71 18.85 -62.31 6.72
CA PRO A 71 18.88 -61.85 5.33
C PRO A 71 19.04 -63.06 4.40
N VAL A 72 18.54 -62.94 3.17
CA VAL A 72 18.71 -63.97 2.14
C VAL A 72 20.20 -64.08 1.81
N MET A 73 20.87 -65.05 2.43
CA MET A 73 22.29 -65.33 2.23
C MET A 73 22.49 -66.17 0.96
N GLY A 74 23.54 -65.88 0.19
CA GLY A 74 23.93 -66.72 -0.94
C GLY A 74 23.24 -66.42 -2.27
N ILE A 75 22.84 -65.16 -2.52
CA ILE A 75 22.48 -64.70 -3.87
C ILE A 75 23.74 -64.78 -4.75
N GLN A 76 23.96 -65.94 -5.37
CA GLN A 76 25.07 -66.16 -6.29
C GLN A 76 24.68 -65.63 -7.66
N SER A 77 25.28 -64.52 -8.08
CA SER A 77 25.08 -64.00 -9.43
C SER A 77 25.78 -64.91 -10.45
N LYS A 78 25.06 -65.41 -11.46
CA LYS A 78 25.65 -66.06 -12.65
C LYS A 78 26.36 -65.08 -13.59
N LYS A 79 26.74 -63.89 -13.09
CA LYS A 79 27.33 -62.82 -13.88
C LYS A 79 28.79 -63.17 -14.16
N ASN A 80 29.14 -63.25 -15.44
CA ASN A 80 30.53 -63.45 -15.86
C ASN A 80 31.32 -62.15 -15.71
N PHE A 81 31.87 -61.91 -14.52
CA PHE A 81 32.59 -60.68 -14.18
C PHE A 81 33.73 -60.36 -15.16
N ILE A 82 34.42 -61.37 -15.70
CA ILE A 82 35.49 -61.20 -16.68
C ILE A 82 34.97 -60.52 -17.95
N SER A 83 33.93 -61.10 -18.57
CA SER A 83 33.32 -60.55 -19.78
C SER A 83 32.69 -59.18 -19.54
N THR A 84 32.06 -58.98 -18.39
CA THR A 84 31.39 -57.71 -18.09
C THR A 84 32.38 -56.60 -17.78
N ASN A 85 33.52 -56.92 -17.16
CA ASN A 85 34.60 -55.97 -16.91
C ASN A 85 35.32 -55.60 -18.22
N ALA A 86 35.53 -56.59 -19.10
CA ALA A 86 36.11 -56.35 -20.42
C ALA A 86 35.22 -55.44 -21.27
N VAL A 87 33.91 -55.74 -21.35
CA VAL A 87 32.96 -54.88 -22.04
C VAL A 87 32.93 -53.50 -21.41
N ALA A 88 32.85 -53.39 -20.07
CA ALA A 88 32.83 -52.10 -19.38
C ALA A 88 34.09 -51.26 -19.62
N ALA A 89 35.27 -51.89 -19.75
CA ALA A 89 36.51 -51.21 -20.07
C ALA A 89 36.56 -50.73 -21.53
N ILE A 90 36.05 -51.54 -22.48
CA ILE A 90 36.00 -51.21 -23.92
C ILE A 90 34.96 -50.12 -24.20
N THR A 91 33.77 -50.22 -23.59
CA THR A 91 32.67 -49.28 -23.80
C THR A 91 32.74 -48.06 -22.89
N GLY A 92 33.62 -48.08 -21.89
CA GLY A 92 33.76 -47.01 -20.92
C GLY A 92 34.29 -45.74 -21.57
N LEU A 93 33.62 -44.61 -21.35
CA LEU A 93 34.13 -43.32 -21.79
C LEU A 93 35.44 -43.02 -21.04
N PRO A 94 36.50 -42.55 -21.72
CA PRO A 94 37.75 -42.19 -21.05
C PRO A 94 37.49 -41.10 -20.01
N LYS A 95 38.18 -41.19 -18.87
CA LYS A 95 38.12 -40.16 -17.84
C LYS A 95 38.63 -38.84 -18.42
N LYS A 96 37.83 -37.78 -18.33
CA LYS A 96 38.27 -36.44 -18.73
C LYS A 96 39.42 -36.02 -17.81
N PRO A 97 40.59 -35.62 -18.37
CA PRO A 97 41.70 -35.18 -17.55
C PRO A 97 41.31 -33.91 -16.81
N GLN A 98 41.78 -33.77 -15.57
CA GLN A 98 41.62 -32.52 -14.83
C GLN A 98 42.52 -31.46 -15.48
N PRO A 99 42.01 -30.25 -15.74
CA PRO A 99 42.81 -29.17 -16.29
C PRO A 99 43.83 -28.73 -15.24
N ILE A 100 45.11 -28.95 -15.54
CA ILE A 100 46.26 -28.71 -14.67
C ILE A 100 47.25 -27.85 -15.45
N TYR A 101 47.89 -26.90 -14.77
CA TYR A 101 49.03 -26.19 -15.33
C TYR A 101 50.32 -26.62 -14.62
N VAL A 102 51.45 -26.47 -15.32
CA VAL A 102 52.78 -26.81 -14.83
C VAL A 102 53.69 -25.60 -15.01
N ASP A 103 54.25 -25.07 -13.92
CA ASP A 103 55.18 -23.92 -13.96
C ASP A 103 56.62 -24.33 -14.28
N ARG A 104 57.08 -25.45 -13.69
CA ARG A 104 58.49 -25.87 -13.72
C ARG A 104 58.70 -27.08 -14.62
N ARG A 105 59.86 -27.17 -15.26
CA ARG A 105 60.29 -28.37 -16.02
C ARG A 105 60.29 -29.66 -15.20
N GLN A 106 60.40 -29.57 -13.87
CA GLN A 106 60.34 -30.73 -12.96
C GLN A 106 58.92 -31.15 -12.54
N GLY A 107 57.87 -30.46 -12.98
CA GLY A 107 56.52 -31.02 -12.97
C GLY A 107 55.66 -30.74 -11.73
N ASP A 108 55.91 -29.64 -11.00
CA ASP A 108 54.95 -29.16 -10.00
C ASP A 108 53.62 -28.83 -10.70
N LYS A 109 52.57 -29.56 -10.31
CA LYS A 109 51.25 -29.53 -10.96
C LYS A 109 50.24 -28.83 -10.06
N TYR A 110 49.57 -27.82 -10.61
CA TYR A 110 48.50 -27.10 -9.93
C TYR A 110 47.19 -27.16 -10.72
N LEU A 111 46.06 -27.21 -10.01
CA LEU A 111 44.75 -27.16 -10.65
C LEU A 111 44.53 -25.82 -11.33
N LEU A 112 44.17 -25.85 -12.62
CA LEU A 112 44.02 -24.64 -13.42
C LEU A 112 42.79 -23.82 -12.96
N GLU A 113 41.73 -24.48 -12.47
CA GLU A 113 40.49 -23.81 -12.05
C GLU A 113 40.66 -22.85 -10.85
N THR A 114 41.59 -23.11 -9.94
CA THR A 114 41.84 -22.29 -8.74
C THR A 114 42.96 -21.26 -8.94
N SER A 115 43.73 -21.39 -10.02
CA SER A 115 44.92 -20.57 -10.28
C SER A 115 44.63 -19.11 -10.66
N GLY A 116 43.37 -18.75 -10.91
CA GLY A 116 42.98 -17.42 -11.42
C GLY A 116 43.35 -17.17 -12.89
N LEU A 117 44.07 -18.08 -13.55
CA LEU A 117 44.47 -17.98 -14.96
C LEU A 117 43.30 -18.21 -15.93
N VAL A 118 42.22 -18.85 -15.47
CA VAL A 118 41.03 -19.12 -16.28
C VAL A 118 39.85 -18.29 -15.78
N PRO A 119 39.23 -17.47 -16.64
CA PRO A 119 38.06 -16.71 -16.26
C PRO A 119 36.83 -17.62 -16.08
N LYS A 120 36.33 -17.71 -14.84
CA LYS A 120 35.23 -18.61 -14.46
C LYS A 120 33.83 -18.07 -14.81
N TYR A 121 33.62 -16.76 -14.73
CA TYR A 121 32.27 -16.16 -14.74
C TYR A 121 31.93 -15.39 -16.03
N ILE A 122 32.81 -15.37 -17.03
CA ILE A 122 32.56 -14.67 -18.31
C ILE A 122 31.36 -15.27 -19.05
N LYS A 123 31.20 -16.59 -19.03
CA LYS A 123 30.13 -17.30 -19.74
C LYS A 123 28.84 -17.44 -18.92
N LYS A 124 28.69 -16.67 -17.84
CA LYS A 124 27.44 -16.67 -17.07
C LYS A 124 26.34 -16.07 -17.94
N LYS A 125 25.16 -16.70 -17.96
CA LYS A 125 24.01 -16.24 -18.78
C LYS A 125 23.59 -14.80 -18.45
N ASP A 126 23.75 -14.41 -17.19
CA ASP A 126 23.37 -13.08 -16.68
C ASP A 126 24.56 -12.10 -16.66
N TYR A 127 25.68 -12.45 -17.31
CA TYR A 127 26.83 -11.54 -17.37
C TYR A 127 26.46 -10.29 -18.16
N GLY A 128 26.67 -9.11 -17.57
CA GLY A 128 26.29 -7.82 -18.17
C GLY A 128 24.80 -7.49 -18.11
N VAL A 129 23.96 -8.38 -17.58
CA VAL A 129 22.52 -8.13 -17.42
C VAL A 129 22.24 -7.57 -16.02
N ILE A 130 21.46 -6.49 -15.96
CA ILE A 130 21.04 -5.90 -14.68
C ILE A 130 20.09 -6.88 -13.97
N PRO A 131 20.37 -7.27 -12.71
CA PRO A 131 19.49 -8.16 -11.97
C PRO A 131 18.09 -7.57 -11.75
N LYS A 132 17.07 -8.43 -11.78
CA LYS A 132 15.65 -8.04 -11.63
C LYS A 132 15.34 -7.24 -10.36
N TYR A 133 16.03 -7.52 -9.25
CA TYR A 133 15.79 -6.80 -8.00
C TYR A 133 16.23 -5.34 -8.08
N VAL A 134 17.26 -5.02 -8.88
CA VAL A 134 17.75 -3.66 -9.06
C VAL A 134 16.74 -2.82 -9.83
N THR A 135 16.15 -3.40 -10.89
CA THR A 135 15.10 -2.71 -11.65
C THR A 135 13.86 -2.47 -10.79
N GLN A 136 13.41 -3.46 -10.03
CA GLN A 136 12.28 -3.33 -9.09
C GLN A 136 12.52 -2.21 -8.07
N ARG A 137 13.69 -2.21 -7.42
CA ARG A 137 14.06 -1.18 -6.44
C ARG A 137 14.09 0.23 -7.04
N ASN A 138 14.62 0.37 -8.26
CA ASN A 138 14.67 1.66 -8.94
C ASN A 138 13.27 2.17 -9.30
N GLU A 139 12.37 1.28 -9.70
CA GLU A 139 10.97 1.64 -9.95
C GLU A 139 10.25 2.08 -8.67
N GLU A 140 10.42 1.34 -7.57
CA GLU A 140 9.86 1.69 -6.26
C GLU A 140 10.36 3.07 -5.81
N MET A 141 11.66 3.33 -5.93
CA MET A 141 12.24 4.63 -5.60
C MET A 141 11.64 5.76 -6.44
N LYS A 142 11.47 5.55 -7.76
CA LYS A 142 10.82 6.53 -8.64
C LYS A 142 9.35 6.75 -8.30
N ARG A 143 8.61 5.71 -7.89
CA ARG A 143 7.21 5.85 -7.45
C ARG A 143 7.13 6.66 -6.17
N ALA A 144 7.95 6.33 -5.19
CA ALA A 144 8.01 7.06 -3.91
C ALA A 144 8.38 8.55 -4.12
N GLN A 145 9.32 8.86 -5.02
CA GLN A 145 9.65 10.24 -5.38
C GLN A 145 8.46 10.99 -5.96
N LYS A 146 7.75 10.39 -6.93
CA LYS A 146 6.57 11.00 -7.55
C LYS A 146 5.44 11.24 -6.54
N GLU A 147 5.21 10.29 -5.64
CA GLU A 147 4.21 10.41 -4.57
C GLU A 147 4.57 11.55 -3.61
N TYR A 148 5.85 11.67 -3.25
CA TYR A 148 6.35 12.76 -2.42
C TYR A 148 6.19 14.13 -3.11
N GLU A 149 6.59 14.24 -4.37
CA GLU A 149 6.42 15.46 -5.18
C GLU A 149 4.95 15.85 -5.33
N ALA A 150 4.06 14.88 -5.58
CA ALA A 150 2.62 15.10 -5.67
C ALA A 150 2.04 15.59 -4.33
N ASN A 151 2.47 15.01 -3.21
CA ASN A 151 2.03 15.44 -1.88
C ASN A 151 2.50 16.86 -1.56
N ILE A 152 3.76 17.20 -1.88
CA ILE A 152 4.25 18.58 -1.77
C ILE A 152 3.40 19.52 -2.62
N LEU A 153 3.14 19.16 -3.88
CA LEU A 153 2.35 19.99 -4.78
C LEU A 153 0.93 20.22 -4.24
N GLU A 154 0.29 19.17 -3.70
CA GLU A 154 -1.01 19.27 -3.05
C GLU A 154 -0.98 20.16 -1.80
N HIS A 155 0.05 20.01 -0.95
CA HIS A 155 0.23 20.89 0.21
C HIS A 155 0.45 22.36 -0.20
N LEU A 156 1.24 22.59 -1.24
CA LEU A 156 1.46 23.92 -1.79
C LEU A 156 0.18 24.49 -2.39
N LYS A 157 -0.60 23.71 -3.12
CA LYS A 157 -1.91 24.14 -3.65
C LYS A 157 -2.91 24.48 -2.54
N LYS A 158 -2.95 23.68 -1.47
CA LYS A 158 -3.82 23.95 -0.31
C LYS A 158 -3.41 25.22 0.44
N ARG A 159 -2.11 25.47 0.54
CA ARG A 159 -1.57 26.69 1.17
C ARG A 159 -1.63 27.91 0.24
N ALA A 160 -1.65 27.69 -1.06
CA ALA A 160 -1.74 28.76 -2.04
C ALA A 160 -3.14 29.39 -1.97
N MET A 161 -3.16 30.72 -1.87
CA MET A 161 -4.39 31.51 -1.95
C MET A 161 -5.05 31.27 -3.32
N LYS A 162 -6.38 31.17 -3.37
CA LYS A 162 -7.08 30.91 -4.63
C LYS A 162 -6.88 32.12 -5.54
N ARG A 163 -6.20 31.92 -6.68
CA ARG A 163 -6.12 32.94 -7.73
C ARG A 163 -7.47 33.02 -8.44
N LEU A 164 -8.03 34.21 -8.49
CA LEU A 164 -9.26 34.46 -9.23
C LEU A 164 -8.98 34.36 -10.74
N SER A 165 -9.83 33.61 -11.46
CA SER A 165 -9.63 33.40 -12.90
C SER A 165 -9.97 34.66 -13.69
N ASP A 166 -9.43 34.80 -14.90
CA ASP A 166 -9.71 35.97 -15.74
C ASP A 166 -11.20 36.06 -16.12
N GLU A 167 -11.90 34.92 -16.17
CA GLU A 167 -13.34 34.84 -16.41
C GLU A 167 -14.16 35.28 -15.19
N GLU A 168 -13.82 34.76 -14.00
CA GLU A 168 -14.41 35.18 -12.73
C GLU A 168 -14.22 36.70 -12.53
N ARG A 169 -13.06 37.24 -12.92
CA ARG A 169 -12.75 38.68 -12.86
C ARG A 169 -13.69 39.49 -13.71
N ARG A 170 -13.85 39.11 -14.98
CA ARG A 170 -14.72 39.82 -15.91
C ARG A 170 -16.17 39.80 -15.44
N SER A 171 -16.63 38.64 -14.95
CA SER A 171 -17.97 38.50 -14.39
C SER A 171 -18.19 39.42 -13.18
N LEU A 172 -17.23 39.43 -12.24
CA LEU A 172 -17.30 40.28 -11.05
C LEU A 172 -17.30 41.77 -11.41
N LEU A 173 -16.44 42.18 -12.34
CA LEU A 173 -16.35 43.56 -12.81
C LEU A 173 -17.63 44.00 -13.55
N GLN A 174 -18.22 43.11 -14.35
CA GLN A 174 -19.52 43.35 -14.98
C GLN A 174 -20.64 43.47 -13.93
N GLY A 175 -20.61 42.64 -12.89
CA GLY A 175 -21.56 42.73 -11.77
C GLY A 175 -21.45 44.06 -11.01
N LEU A 176 -20.23 44.51 -10.71
CA LEU A 176 -19.99 45.80 -10.06
C LEU A 176 -20.46 46.98 -10.92
N LYS A 177 -20.19 46.94 -12.23
CA LYS A 177 -20.67 47.98 -13.17
C LYS A 177 -22.19 48.04 -13.25
N LYS A 178 -22.87 46.89 -13.30
CA LYS A 178 -24.35 46.83 -13.25
C LYS A 178 -24.91 47.42 -11.95
N ASN A 179 -24.32 47.05 -10.81
CA ASN A 179 -24.76 47.59 -9.51
C ASN A 179 -24.53 49.11 -9.44
N TRP A 180 -23.43 49.60 -10.01
CA TRP A 180 -23.19 51.05 -10.12
C TRP A 180 -24.23 51.73 -11.01
N GLU A 181 -24.60 51.13 -12.16
CA GLU A 181 -25.67 51.64 -13.03
C GLU A 181 -27.02 51.69 -12.30
N GLU A 182 -27.35 50.68 -11.51
CA GLU A 182 -28.58 50.63 -10.70
C GLU A 182 -28.63 51.75 -9.64
N VAL A 183 -27.57 51.90 -8.84
CA VAL A 183 -27.47 52.98 -7.83
C VAL A 183 -27.46 54.35 -8.50
N TYR A 184 -26.81 54.49 -9.64
CA TYR A 184 -26.78 55.74 -10.40
C TYR A 184 -28.17 56.09 -10.96
N HIS A 185 -28.92 55.10 -11.45
CA HIS A 185 -30.30 55.30 -11.88
C HIS A 185 -31.21 55.71 -10.72
N GLU A 186 -31.08 55.09 -9.53
CA GLU A 186 -31.78 55.53 -8.31
C GLU A 186 -31.43 56.96 -7.92
N PHE A 187 -30.15 57.33 -8.01
CA PHE A 187 -29.69 58.69 -7.76
C PHE A 187 -30.25 59.70 -8.77
N GLN A 188 -30.36 59.33 -10.05
CA GLN A 188 -30.97 60.19 -11.07
C GLN A 188 -32.47 60.38 -10.86
N ASN A 189 -33.15 59.39 -10.29
CA ASN A 189 -34.58 59.47 -9.98
C ASN A 189 -34.90 60.30 -8.73
N LEU A 190 -33.89 60.85 -8.04
CA LEU A 190 -34.14 61.77 -6.94
C LEU A 190 -34.84 63.04 -7.43
N SER A 191 -35.78 63.52 -6.60
CA SER A 191 -36.42 64.82 -6.81
C SER A 191 -35.41 65.96 -6.70
N VAL A 192 -35.54 66.97 -7.57
CA VAL A 192 -34.72 68.19 -7.57
C VAL A 192 -34.83 68.95 -6.24
N GLU A 193 -35.99 68.86 -5.56
CA GLU A 193 -36.24 69.51 -4.28
C GLU A 193 -35.89 68.58 -3.10
N ILE A 194 -34.73 68.85 -2.49
CA ILE A 194 -34.13 68.06 -1.39
C ILE A 194 -34.18 68.85 -0.08
N ASP A 195 -35.35 69.37 0.26
CA ASP A 195 -35.50 70.26 1.42
C ASP A 195 -35.65 69.49 2.74
N THR A 196 -36.16 68.26 2.69
CA THR A 196 -36.38 67.44 3.88
C THR A 196 -35.14 66.65 4.29
N ILE A 197 -34.87 66.60 5.60
CA ILE A 197 -33.76 65.85 6.22
C ILE A 197 -33.65 64.40 5.70
N PRO A 198 -34.72 63.58 5.61
CA PRO A 198 -34.61 62.22 5.09
C PRO A 198 -34.17 62.15 3.62
N LYS A 199 -34.58 63.12 2.78
CA LYS A 199 -34.14 63.17 1.38
C LYS A 199 -32.64 63.47 1.27
N LYS A 200 -32.09 64.33 2.16
CA LYS A 200 -30.65 64.62 2.23
C LYS A 200 -29.85 63.39 2.65
N ILE A 201 -30.28 62.69 3.70
CA ILE A 201 -29.62 61.47 4.17
C ILE A 201 -29.65 60.37 3.10
N HIS A 202 -30.77 60.24 2.39
CA HIS A 202 -30.89 59.25 1.31
C HIS A 202 -29.93 59.55 0.15
N LYS A 203 -29.81 60.83 -0.26
CA LYS A 203 -28.82 61.28 -1.25
C LYS A 203 -27.40 60.95 -0.80
N GLU A 204 -27.03 61.34 0.41
CA GLU A 204 -25.68 61.07 0.95
C GLU A 204 -25.36 59.57 0.98
N LYS A 205 -26.35 58.73 1.31
CA LYS A 205 -26.18 57.27 1.28
C LYS A 205 -25.90 56.76 -0.13
N LEU A 206 -26.65 57.23 -1.14
CA LEU A 206 -26.43 56.85 -2.54
C LEU A 206 -25.05 57.31 -3.04
N GLU A 207 -24.64 58.54 -2.70
CA GLU A 207 -23.31 59.06 -3.06
C GLU A 207 -22.17 58.26 -2.42
N LEU A 208 -22.32 57.86 -1.15
CA LEU A 208 -21.34 57.00 -0.48
C LEU A 208 -21.25 55.62 -1.15
N GLN A 209 -22.39 55.02 -1.49
CA GLN A 209 -22.44 53.73 -2.19
C GLN A 209 -21.81 53.82 -3.59
N MET A 210 -22.07 54.90 -4.33
CA MET A 210 -21.43 55.13 -5.63
C MET A 210 -19.91 55.24 -5.50
N LYS A 211 -19.42 56.04 -4.56
CA LYS A 211 -17.98 56.22 -4.31
C LYS A 211 -17.30 54.90 -3.92
N GLN A 212 -17.97 54.06 -3.14
CA GLN A 212 -17.47 52.73 -2.78
C GLN A 212 -17.34 51.83 -4.02
N LEU A 213 -18.40 51.76 -4.86
CA LEU A 213 -18.36 50.96 -6.08
C LEU A 213 -17.31 51.45 -7.08
N GLU A 214 -17.14 52.76 -7.23
CA GLU A 214 -16.08 53.36 -8.06
C GLU A 214 -14.68 52.95 -7.58
N HIS A 215 -14.45 53.02 -6.28
CA HIS A 215 -13.18 52.60 -5.69
C HIS A 215 -12.92 51.10 -5.91
N ASP A 216 -13.93 50.26 -5.67
CA ASP A 216 -13.80 48.81 -5.82
C ASP A 216 -13.52 48.41 -7.29
N ILE A 217 -14.23 49.02 -8.24
CA ILE A 217 -13.99 48.81 -9.68
C ILE A 217 -12.56 49.22 -10.04
N GLU A 218 -12.10 50.38 -9.56
CA GLU A 218 -10.75 50.88 -9.82
C GLU A 218 -9.67 49.94 -9.28
N VAL A 219 -9.83 49.44 -8.06
CA VAL A 219 -8.89 48.50 -7.42
C VAL A 219 -8.79 47.21 -8.24
N ILE A 220 -9.92 46.66 -8.67
CA ILE A 220 -9.96 45.42 -9.45
C ILE A 220 -9.40 45.63 -10.86
N GLU A 221 -9.68 46.77 -11.50
CA GLU A 221 -9.15 47.12 -12.83
C GLU A 221 -7.61 47.27 -12.78
N LYS A 222 -7.07 47.99 -11.79
CA LYS A 222 -5.62 48.19 -11.61
C LYS A 222 -4.85 46.89 -11.40
N HIS A 223 -5.38 45.97 -10.58
CA HIS A 223 -4.64 44.76 -10.19
C HIS A 223 -4.99 43.57 -11.08
N ARG A 224 -4.14 43.22 -12.06
CA ARG A 224 -4.36 42.10 -12.99
C ARG A 224 -4.57 40.74 -12.31
N VAL A 225 -3.84 40.48 -11.22
CA VAL A 225 -3.87 39.19 -10.50
C VAL A 225 -4.33 39.44 -9.07
N ILE A 226 -5.43 38.79 -8.69
CA ILE A 226 -6.03 38.90 -7.36
C ILE A 226 -6.04 37.51 -6.72
N TYR A 227 -5.56 37.44 -5.48
CA TYR A 227 -5.57 36.23 -4.67
C TYR A 227 -6.61 36.38 -3.57
N ILE A 228 -7.49 35.39 -3.45
CA ILE A 228 -8.50 35.32 -2.40
C ILE A 228 -7.93 34.48 -1.27
N ALA A 229 -7.93 35.04 -0.06
CA ALA A 229 -7.61 34.28 1.13
C ALA A 229 -8.75 33.26 1.38
N ASN A 230 -8.38 32.00 1.54
CA ASN A 230 -9.33 30.97 1.94
C ASN A 230 -9.57 31.14 3.45
N GLU A 231 -10.82 31.44 3.86
CA GLU A 231 -11.26 31.35 5.27
C GLU A 231 -11.31 29.89 5.76
#